data_AF-A0A2K9PKR9-F1
#
_entry.id   AF-A0A2K9PKR9-F1
#
_cell.length_a   1.000
_cell.length_b   1.000
_cell.length_c   1.000
_cell.angle_alpha   90.00
_cell.angle_beta   90.00
_cell.angle_gamma   90.00
#
_symmetry.space_group_name_H-M   'P 1'
#
loop_
_entity.id
_entity.type
_entity.pdbx_description
1 polymer ?
#
loop_
_entity_poly.entity_id
_entity_poly.type
_entity_poly.pdbx_seq_one_letter_code
_entity_poly.pdbx_strand_id
1 'polypeptide(L)'
;MKQLLFFLFLFSTSCVLKAQESTIASSDAAYDHFNLIESYSILESILTVDTIQDEQKCKALRRLAHQDWKYYQNYDLAKERLQKADTIGSKKYETWMLLSRIERASQHFNDALYAAINAKEFAQSENEVNKANTEYANAVYTSSMHQLTKSGSVDTSLLMKTTTLLSKVLETDAGLPLPSKLLLGIALLNNDGDNVIKAWQSYFQIQDIQQVSPYLKDPAKKLNQICKNWNGNTLSVSNQEVLIDALSSSRFYEFIPVYVKKNCDESCYTPKTRDAITYSQYLNEVEKETNEYYRLIAIAQENETAYIEWLNNKRKELWNKLSFTAQNEYSEEDFLKETEEHFGARGFTGGTGNYSGYVLALGHIVNQEKAKVEQYGYQPEFTYTQIDMMVSNGFSSWFWEHKAIGGWATDNEIIRVREVYLSGPINAWKTATDSVERRKTEKIINEFLDNSTENQLETAKGLAAKLRFDAINDLYNGLVSKDLSGKALKLAFLSKYEQYRMEASMLAHEGRHSIDQKYMPEEFEGWSNEIREFRGKLSQIIFAPEPRLELSGMVTSIIGDYGHIKANKRIVDVAIEWIKENKEHISGYSDNKSAFSQLYLLTNNQIKECYKQVDPLNK
;
A
#
# COMPACT_ATOMS: atom_id res chain seq x y z
N MET A 1 29.84 12.43 -76.24
CA MET A 1 30.34 11.76 -75.03
C MET A 1 30.95 12.79 -74.11
N LYS A 2 30.21 13.28 -73.10
CA LYS A 2 30.73 13.91 -71.87
C LYS A 2 29.57 14.18 -70.90
N GLN A 3 29.59 13.38 -69.82
CA GLN A 3 29.21 13.63 -68.44
C GLN A 3 27.91 14.40 -68.10
N LEU A 4 26.98 13.64 -67.51
CA LEU A 4 25.79 14.09 -66.77
C LEU A 4 26.21 14.68 -65.40
N LEU A 5 25.71 15.89 -65.10
CA LEU A 5 25.59 16.40 -63.74
C LEU A 5 24.41 15.69 -63.05
N PHE A 6 24.62 15.22 -61.82
CA PHE A 6 23.53 14.90 -60.89
C PHE A 6 23.79 15.62 -59.56
N PHE A 7 22.89 16.52 -59.21
CA PHE A 7 22.87 17.27 -57.95
C PHE A 7 22.44 16.32 -56.81
N LEU A 8 23.27 16.22 -55.78
CA LEU A 8 22.95 15.53 -54.52
C LEU A 8 22.72 16.62 -53.46
N PHE A 9 21.45 16.83 -53.09
CA PHE A 9 21.06 17.63 -51.94
C PHE A 9 21.34 16.82 -50.67
N LEU A 10 22.31 17.28 -49.88
CA LEU A 10 22.57 16.81 -48.52
C LEU A 10 21.44 17.31 -47.60
N PHE A 11 20.56 16.41 -47.18
CA PHE A 11 19.74 16.62 -45.98
C PHE A 11 20.63 16.44 -44.75
N SER A 12 21.08 17.56 -44.18
CA SER A 12 21.61 17.59 -42.82
C SER A 12 20.43 17.47 -41.84
N THR A 13 20.14 16.25 -41.39
CA THR A 13 19.32 16.04 -40.19
C THR A 13 20.15 16.47 -38.98
N SER A 14 20.03 17.74 -38.60
CA SER A 14 20.43 18.21 -37.28
C SER A 14 19.56 17.51 -36.24
N CYS A 15 20.08 16.39 -35.71
CA CYS A 15 19.56 15.73 -34.53
C CYS A 15 19.76 16.71 -33.36
N VAL A 16 18.72 17.49 -33.05
CA VAL A 16 18.68 18.26 -31.80
C VAL A 16 18.51 17.23 -30.69
N LEU A 17 19.63 16.80 -30.11
CA LEU A 17 19.65 16.18 -28.79
C LEU A 17 18.92 17.17 -27.86
N LYS A 18 17.68 16.86 -27.48
CA LYS A 18 17.01 17.56 -26.38
C LYS A 18 17.97 17.48 -25.19
N ALA A 19 18.51 18.62 -24.78
CA ALA A 19 19.28 18.70 -23.54
C ALA A 19 18.40 18.10 -22.44
N GLN A 20 18.86 17.01 -21.84
CA GLN A 20 18.11 16.31 -20.81
C GLN A 20 17.97 17.24 -19.61
N GLU A 21 16.74 17.68 -19.35
CA GLU A 21 16.48 18.64 -18.27
C GLU A 21 16.82 17.98 -16.93
N SER A 22 17.86 18.48 -16.26
CA SER A 22 18.35 17.98 -14.97
C SER A 22 17.42 18.45 -13.85
N THR A 23 16.23 17.84 -13.77
CA THR A 23 15.21 18.14 -12.76
C THR A 23 14.89 16.93 -11.92
N ILE A 24 14.38 17.15 -10.71
CA ILE A 24 13.87 16.07 -9.87
C ILE A 24 12.74 15.30 -10.57
N ALA A 25 11.87 15.98 -11.32
CA ALA A 25 10.78 15.34 -12.05
C ALA A 25 11.30 14.37 -13.13
N SER A 26 12.36 14.75 -13.86
CA SER A 26 13.01 13.86 -14.84
C SER A 26 13.63 12.63 -14.16
N SER A 27 14.27 12.81 -12.99
CA SER A 27 14.82 11.68 -12.23
C SER A 27 13.74 10.77 -11.65
N ASP A 28 12.68 11.34 -11.06
CA ASP A 28 11.53 10.60 -10.53
C ASP A 28 10.84 9.82 -11.68
N ALA A 29 10.76 10.39 -12.90
CA ALA A 29 10.23 9.70 -14.07
C ALA A 29 11.11 8.53 -14.52
N ALA A 30 12.45 8.68 -14.56
CA ALA A 30 13.36 7.58 -14.87
C ALA A 30 13.25 6.45 -13.83
N TYR A 31 13.19 6.81 -12.54
CA TYR A 31 12.99 5.87 -11.43
C TYR A 31 11.65 5.13 -11.55
N ASP A 32 10.57 5.83 -11.87
CA ASP A 32 9.24 5.23 -12.05
C ASP A 32 9.18 4.22 -13.21
N HIS A 33 10.11 4.30 -14.17
CA HIS A 33 10.26 3.32 -15.27
C HIS A 33 11.38 2.29 -15.02
N PHE A 34 11.79 2.11 -13.75
CA PHE A 34 12.86 1.19 -13.33
C PHE A 34 14.25 1.51 -13.93
N ASN A 35 14.47 2.71 -14.48
CA ASN A 35 15.78 3.13 -14.96
C ASN A 35 16.58 3.80 -13.84
N LEU A 36 17.11 2.97 -12.93
CA LEU A 36 17.85 3.42 -11.76
C LEU A 36 19.12 4.19 -12.13
N ILE A 37 19.87 3.72 -13.15
CA ILE A 37 21.14 4.33 -13.59
C ILE A 37 20.90 5.75 -14.12
N GLU A 38 19.87 5.93 -14.97
CA GLU A 38 19.51 7.25 -15.48
C GLU A 38 19.02 8.16 -14.36
N SER A 39 18.16 7.65 -13.47
CA SER A 39 17.70 8.39 -12.30
C SER A 39 18.86 8.90 -11.45
N TYR A 40 19.84 8.04 -11.17
CA TYR A 40 21.06 8.37 -10.40
C TYR A 40 21.89 9.45 -11.11
N SER A 41 22.13 9.30 -12.41
CA SER A 41 22.91 10.25 -13.22
C SER A 41 22.28 11.64 -13.24
N ILE A 42 20.95 11.73 -13.39
CA ILE A 42 20.21 13.00 -13.34
C ILE A 42 20.32 13.65 -11.95
N LEU A 43 20.30 12.86 -10.87
CA LEU A 43 20.42 13.41 -9.52
C LEU A 43 21.83 13.94 -9.25
N GLU A 44 22.86 13.25 -9.71
CA GLU A 44 24.24 13.72 -9.64
C GLU A 44 24.42 15.04 -10.40
N SER A 45 23.85 15.15 -11.62
CA SER A 45 23.95 16.38 -12.40
C SER A 45 23.32 17.58 -11.68
N ILE A 46 22.19 17.38 -10.97
CA ILE A 46 21.53 18.42 -10.16
C ILE A 46 22.47 19.02 -9.11
N LEU A 47 23.36 18.21 -8.51
CA LEU A 47 24.28 18.68 -7.48
C LEU A 47 25.41 19.56 -8.02
N THR A 48 25.71 19.45 -9.32
CA THR A 48 26.78 20.21 -9.99
C THR A 48 26.33 21.57 -10.52
N VAL A 49 25.02 21.83 -10.59
CA VAL A 49 24.47 23.07 -11.15
C VAL A 49 24.32 24.14 -10.06
N ASP A 50 25.10 25.21 -10.17
CA ASP A 50 25.10 26.32 -9.20
C ASP A 50 23.75 27.06 -9.11
N THR A 51 22.98 27.10 -10.20
CA THR A 51 21.70 27.82 -10.27
C THR A 51 20.51 27.07 -9.67
N ILE A 52 20.67 25.80 -9.32
CA ILE A 52 19.59 25.01 -8.70
C ILE A 52 19.44 25.39 -7.23
N GLN A 53 18.19 25.60 -6.81
CA GLN A 53 17.80 25.94 -5.44
C GLN A 53 18.24 24.86 -4.44
N ASP A 54 18.66 25.31 -3.26
CA ASP A 54 19.11 24.46 -2.15
C ASP A 54 18.11 23.38 -1.76
N GLU A 55 16.80 23.68 -1.79
CA GLU A 55 15.76 22.68 -1.53
C GLU A 55 15.79 21.52 -2.53
N GLN A 56 16.05 21.78 -3.81
CA GLN A 56 16.15 20.76 -4.84
C GLN A 56 17.44 19.96 -4.68
N LYS A 57 18.57 20.61 -4.33
CA LYS A 57 19.84 19.93 -4.00
C LYS A 57 19.69 19.00 -2.79
N CYS A 58 19.04 19.46 -1.73
CA CYS A 58 18.66 18.64 -0.58
C CYS A 58 17.83 17.41 -0.98
N LYS A 59 16.80 17.61 -1.82
CA LYS A 59 15.96 16.51 -2.30
C LYS A 59 16.77 15.52 -3.14
N ALA A 60 17.66 16.00 -4.00
CA ALA A 60 18.54 15.16 -4.80
C ALA A 60 19.48 14.32 -3.92
N LEU A 61 20.14 14.93 -2.93
CA LEU A 61 20.99 14.22 -1.96
C LEU A 61 20.24 13.12 -1.21
N ARG A 62 19.00 13.38 -0.76
CA ARG A 62 18.18 12.36 -0.09
C ARG A 62 17.81 11.21 -1.02
N ARG A 63 17.44 11.49 -2.27
CA ARG A 63 17.14 10.45 -3.28
C ARG A 63 18.37 9.61 -3.60
N LEU A 64 19.51 10.25 -3.80
CA LEU A 64 20.79 9.59 -4.02
C LEU A 64 21.20 8.71 -2.83
N ALA A 65 21.08 9.21 -1.60
CA ALA A 65 21.35 8.42 -0.40
C ALA A 65 20.43 7.19 -0.28
N HIS A 66 19.15 7.34 -0.61
CA HIS A 66 18.22 6.22 -0.66
C HIS A 66 18.66 5.18 -1.70
N GLN A 67 19.09 5.62 -2.89
CA GLN A 67 19.54 4.71 -3.94
C GLN A 67 20.85 4.00 -3.57
N ASP A 68 21.83 4.72 -3.02
CA ASP A 68 23.10 4.15 -2.55
C ASP A 68 22.87 3.05 -1.51
N TRP A 69 22.02 3.33 -0.53
CA TRP A 69 21.72 2.38 0.53
C TRP A 69 20.95 1.18 0.01
N LYS A 70 19.79 1.40 -0.63
CA LYS A 70 18.84 0.34 -0.94
C LYS A 70 19.33 -0.58 -2.06
N TYR A 71 19.89 -0.01 -3.12
CA TYR A 71 20.23 -0.77 -4.33
C TYR A 71 21.72 -1.11 -4.40
N TYR A 72 22.57 -0.12 -4.12
CA TYR A 72 24.02 -0.28 -4.20
C TYR A 72 24.66 -0.77 -2.89
N GLN A 73 23.91 -0.84 -1.78
CA GLN A 73 24.39 -1.21 -0.45
C GLN A 73 25.62 -0.40 0.03
N ASN A 74 25.76 0.84 -0.44
CA ASN A 74 26.83 1.75 -0.04
C ASN A 74 26.35 2.66 1.10
N TYR A 75 26.35 2.10 2.31
CA TYR A 75 25.88 2.80 3.52
C TYR A 75 26.69 4.06 3.84
N ASP A 76 28.00 4.05 3.63
CA ASP A 76 28.86 5.19 3.96
C ASP A 76 28.62 6.39 3.05
N LEU A 77 28.52 6.16 1.74
CA LEU A 77 28.18 7.23 0.78
C LEU A 77 26.78 7.78 1.04
N ALA A 78 25.82 6.90 1.35
CA ALA A 78 24.46 7.32 1.69
C ALA A 78 24.44 8.28 2.90
N LYS A 79 25.20 7.94 3.96
CA LYS A 79 25.33 8.80 5.16
C LYS A 79 26.01 10.13 4.84
N GLU A 80 27.09 10.13 4.06
CA GLU A 80 27.79 11.36 3.66
C GLU A 80 26.83 12.31 2.92
N ARG A 81 26.01 11.79 2.01
CA ARG A 81 25.00 12.58 1.29
C ARG A 81 23.94 13.15 2.21
N LEU A 82 23.49 12.40 3.22
CA LEU A 82 22.52 12.91 4.21
C LEU A 82 23.12 13.97 5.14
N GLN A 83 24.39 13.86 5.52
CA GLN A 83 25.09 14.90 6.28
C GLN A 83 25.19 16.20 5.48
N LYS A 84 25.49 16.10 4.17
CA LYS A 84 25.43 17.26 3.26
C LYS A 84 24.02 17.85 3.19
N ALA A 85 22.98 17.00 3.09
CA ALA A 85 21.60 17.45 3.04
C ALA A 85 21.14 18.15 4.34
N ASP A 86 21.57 17.66 5.51
CA ASP A 86 21.30 18.29 6.81
C ASP A 86 22.00 19.65 6.95
N THR A 87 23.22 19.78 6.41
CA THR A 87 23.99 21.03 6.39
C THR A 87 23.27 22.13 5.60
N ILE A 88 22.68 21.79 4.46
CA ILE A 88 21.84 22.71 3.66
C ILE A 88 20.52 23.03 4.40
N GLY A 89 19.96 22.05 5.11
CA GLY A 89 18.91 22.27 6.11
C GLY A 89 17.47 22.28 5.61
N SER A 90 17.20 22.01 4.33
CA SER A 90 15.82 21.85 3.85
C SER A 90 15.25 20.48 4.21
N LYS A 91 14.07 20.48 4.86
CA LYS A 91 13.31 19.27 5.28
C LYS A 91 14.13 18.32 6.16
N LYS A 92 14.76 18.85 7.23
CA LYS A 92 15.59 18.08 8.17
C LYS A 92 14.92 16.81 8.70
N TYR A 93 13.63 16.88 9.03
CA TYR A 93 12.83 15.70 9.42
C TYR A 93 13.01 14.52 8.44
N GLU A 94 12.88 14.75 7.13
CA GLU A 94 13.01 13.69 6.11
C GLU A 94 14.43 13.12 6.04
N THR A 95 15.45 13.98 6.19
CA THR A 95 16.86 13.58 6.20
C THR A 95 17.15 12.64 7.36
N TRP A 96 16.74 13.02 8.58
CA TRP A 96 16.99 12.24 9.79
C TRP A 96 16.17 10.95 9.84
N MET A 97 14.94 10.95 9.31
CA MET A 97 14.16 9.72 9.13
C MET A 97 14.88 8.72 8.21
N LEU A 98 15.43 9.18 7.08
CA LEU A 98 16.15 8.30 6.15
C LEU A 98 17.48 7.83 6.77
N LEU A 99 18.19 8.68 7.50
CA LEU A 99 19.40 8.29 8.21
C LEU A 99 19.12 7.18 9.24
N SER A 100 18.04 7.29 10.01
CA SER A 100 17.64 6.24 10.96
C SER A 100 17.43 4.89 10.28
N ARG A 101 16.80 4.87 9.10
CA ARG A 101 16.57 3.64 8.33
C ARG A 101 17.88 3.03 7.83
N ILE A 102 18.79 3.86 7.33
CA ILE A 102 20.11 3.43 6.83
C ILE A 102 20.93 2.85 7.97
N GLU A 103 21.02 3.53 9.12
CA GLU A 103 21.78 3.06 10.28
C GLU A 103 21.19 1.77 10.87
N ARG A 104 19.87 1.62 10.85
CA ARG A 104 19.20 0.37 11.25
C ARG A 104 19.56 -0.78 10.32
N ALA A 105 19.59 -0.54 9.01
CA ALA A 105 19.95 -1.55 8.02
C ALA A 105 21.44 -1.94 8.05
N SER A 106 22.34 -0.99 8.38
CA SER A 106 23.77 -1.26 8.62
C SER A 106 24.07 -1.85 10.01
N GLN A 107 23.03 -2.13 10.82
CA GLN A 107 23.14 -2.66 12.19
C GLN A 107 23.81 -1.70 13.20
N HIS A 108 23.84 -0.40 12.91
CA HIS A 108 24.25 0.65 13.85
C HIS A 108 23.05 1.16 14.66
N PHE A 109 22.50 0.29 15.52
CA PHE A 109 21.22 0.55 16.16
C PHE A 109 21.20 1.79 17.07
N ASN A 110 22.30 2.13 17.75
CA ASN A 110 22.37 3.34 18.57
C ASN A 110 22.27 4.61 17.72
N ASP A 111 22.94 4.63 16.57
CA ASP A 111 22.89 5.75 15.62
C ASP A 111 21.50 5.87 14.97
N ALA A 112 20.85 4.72 14.71
CA ALA A 112 19.45 4.71 14.28
C ALA A 112 18.52 5.34 15.31
N LEU A 113 18.65 4.96 16.60
CA LEU A 113 17.86 5.56 17.69
C LEU A 113 18.11 7.06 17.82
N TYR A 114 19.38 7.48 17.74
CA TYR A 114 19.76 8.89 17.76
C TYR A 114 19.15 9.67 16.59
N ALA A 115 19.20 9.11 15.38
CA ALA A 115 18.62 9.74 14.20
C ALA A 115 17.09 9.85 14.27
N ALA A 116 16.40 8.83 14.79
CA ALA A 116 14.95 8.89 15.02
C ALA A 116 14.56 9.98 16.05
N ILE A 117 15.37 10.17 17.10
CA ILE A 117 15.18 11.26 18.08
C ILE A 117 15.34 12.63 17.40
N ASN A 118 16.40 12.82 16.60
CA ASN A 118 16.60 14.07 15.86
C ASN A 118 15.46 14.33 14.85
N ALA A 119 14.99 13.30 14.15
CA ALA A 119 13.83 13.41 13.28
C ALA A 119 12.62 13.95 14.05
N LYS A 120 12.34 13.42 15.24
CA LYS A 120 11.26 13.89 16.10
C LYS A 120 11.41 15.37 16.50
N GLU A 121 12.62 15.84 16.77
CA GLU A 121 12.88 17.25 17.11
C GLU A 121 12.57 18.20 15.94
N PHE A 122 12.75 17.76 14.71
CA PHE A 122 12.42 18.53 13.50
C PHE A 122 10.98 18.36 13.00
N ALA A 123 10.17 17.53 13.67
CA ALA A 123 8.78 17.30 13.29
C ALA A 123 7.94 18.58 13.45
N GLN A 124 7.08 18.85 12.48
CA GLN A 124 6.19 20.01 12.41
C GLN A 124 4.72 19.66 12.70
N SER A 125 4.40 18.38 12.87
CA SER A 125 3.06 17.89 13.18
C SER A 125 3.11 16.69 14.13
N GLU A 126 2.00 16.42 14.82
CA GLU A 126 1.86 15.22 15.67
C GLU A 126 2.03 13.92 14.85
N ASN A 127 1.57 13.92 13.60
CA ASN A 127 1.76 12.80 12.67
C ASN A 127 3.25 12.55 12.37
N GLU A 128 4.06 13.60 12.18
CA GLU A 128 5.52 13.46 12.01
C GLU A 128 6.20 12.98 13.30
N VAL A 129 5.76 13.47 14.47
CA VAL A 129 6.22 12.96 15.77
C VAL A 129 5.91 11.47 15.91
N ASN A 130 4.70 11.03 15.55
CA ASN A 130 4.29 9.63 15.62
C ASN A 130 5.09 8.74 14.65
N LYS A 131 5.39 9.22 13.44
CA LYS A 131 6.27 8.52 12.50
C LYS A 131 7.69 8.38 13.04
N ALA A 132 8.27 9.43 13.61
CA ALA A 132 9.60 9.36 14.24
C ALA A 132 9.62 8.41 15.45
N ASN A 133 8.57 8.44 16.29
CA ASN A 133 8.41 7.47 17.39
C ASN A 133 8.28 6.02 16.87
N THR A 134 7.62 5.82 15.73
CA THR A 134 7.49 4.51 15.08
C THR A 134 8.84 4.03 14.56
N GLU A 135 9.65 4.89 13.93
CA GLU A 135 10.98 4.52 13.47
C GLU A 135 11.94 4.24 14.64
N TYR A 136 11.85 5.00 15.73
CA TYR A 136 12.56 4.69 16.97
C TYR A 136 12.22 3.28 17.48
N ALA A 137 10.92 2.96 17.52
CA ALA A 137 10.48 1.63 17.94
C ALA A 137 10.95 0.52 17.00
N ASN A 138 11.03 0.79 15.70
CA ASN A 138 11.57 -0.13 14.70
C ASN A 138 13.05 -0.43 14.95
N ALA A 139 13.84 0.58 15.27
CA ALA A 139 15.24 0.41 15.66
C ALA A 139 15.38 -0.43 16.95
N VAL A 140 14.54 -0.19 17.97
CA VAL A 140 14.53 -1.00 19.20
C VAL A 140 14.17 -2.45 18.91
N TYR A 141 13.11 -2.69 18.15
CA TYR A 141 12.66 -4.04 17.80
C TYR A 141 13.73 -4.79 17.00
N THR A 142 14.27 -4.16 15.95
CA THR A 142 15.33 -4.77 15.11
C THR A 142 16.61 -5.06 15.91
N SER A 143 17.02 -4.15 16.79
CA SER A 143 18.16 -4.36 17.69
C SER A 143 17.94 -5.54 18.62
N SER A 144 16.74 -5.63 19.21
CA SER A 144 16.34 -6.73 20.09
C SER A 144 16.37 -8.07 19.34
N MET A 145 15.92 -8.05 18.08
CA MET A 145 15.99 -9.23 17.23
C MET A 145 17.41 -9.68 16.97
N HIS A 146 18.29 -8.74 16.65
CA HIS A 146 19.70 -9.03 16.42
C HIS A 146 20.42 -9.55 17.68
N GLN A 147 20.04 -9.04 18.86
CA GLN A 147 20.57 -9.55 20.12
C GLN A 147 20.14 -11.00 20.33
N LEU A 148 18.85 -11.33 20.13
CA LEU A 148 18.38 -12.70 20.22
C LEU A 148 19.07 -13.62 19.21
N THR A 149 19.28 -13.19 17.97
CA THR A 149 19.95 -14.04 16.97
C THR A 149 21.36 -14.41 17.41
N LYS A 150 22.08 -13.49 18.04
CA LYS A 150 23.43 -13.66 18.62
C LYS A 150 23.46 -14.24 20.04
N SER A 151 22.34 -14.75 20.56
CA SER A 151 22.22 -15.29 21.92
C SER A 151 22.53 -14.27 23.04
N GLY A 152 22.39 -12.99 22.75
CA GLY A 152 22.45 -11.91 23.72
C GLY A 152 21.13 -11.75 24.48
N SER A 153 21.18 -11.08 25.64
CA SER A 153 19.98 -10.65 26.35
C SER A 153 19.36 -9.44 25.67
N VAL A 154 18.03 -9.36 25.72
CA VAL A 154 17.28 -8.21 25.23
C VAL A 154 17.12 -7.18 26.35
N ASP A 155 17.25 -5.89 26.01
CA ASP A 155 17.01 -4.80 26.95
C ASP A 155 15.50 -4.62 27.21
N THR A 156 15.02 -5.27 28.27
CA THR A 156 13.61 -5.23 28.69
C THR A 156 13.14 -3.84 29.12
N SER A 157 14.03 -3.01 29.68
CA SER A 157 13.72 -1.62 30.07
C SER A 157 13.42 -0.78 28.83
N LEU A 158 14.29 -0.90 27.81
CA LEU A 158 14.10 -0.22 26.54
C LEU A 158 12.84 -0.71 25.82
N LEU A 159 12.55 -2.02 25.84
CA LEU A 159 11.30 -2.55 25.29
C LEU A 159 10.08 -1.98 26.01
N MET A 160 10.02 -1.98 27.35
CA MET A 160 8.87 -1.43 28.11
C MET A 160 8.64 0.06 27.82
N LYS A 161 9.71 0.85 27.75
CA LYS A 161 9.64 2.27 27.36
C LYS A 161 9.05 2.41 25.95
N THR A 162 9.47 1.55 25.03
CA THR A 162 9.01 1.55 23.64
C THR A 162 7.56 1.06 23.50
N THR A 163 7.15 0.06 24.28
CA THR A 163 5.76 -0.37 24.42
C THR A 163 4.89 0.81 24.79
N THR A 164 5.25 1.55 25.85
CA THR A 164 4.49 2.74 26.31
C THR A 164 4.38 3.78 25.20
N LEU A 165 5.47 4.02 24.48
CA LEU A 165 5.52 4.96 23.36
C LEU A 165 4.55 4.57 22.23
N LEU A 166 4.63 3.33 21.73
CA LEU A 166 3.76 2.83 20.67
C LEU A 166 2.31 2.72 21.11
N SER A 167 2.07 2.35 22.38
CA SER A 167 0.74 2.32 22.96
C SER A 167 0.06 3.69 22.89
N LYS A 168 0.80 4.76 23.19
CA LYS A 168 0.33 6.13 23.07
C LYS A 168 0.08 6.53 21.61
N VAL A 169 0.98 6.16 20.69
CA VAL A 169 0.78 6.40 19.26
C VAL A 169 -0.53 5.77 18.78
N LEU A 170 -0.81 4.51 19.16
CA LEU A 170 -2.03 3.81 18.76
C LEU A 170 -3.30 4.27 19.50
N GLU A 171 -3.18 4.99 20.61
CA GLU A 171 -4.32 5.66 21.26
C GLU A 171 -4.75 6.91 20.47
N THR A 172 -3.78 7.70 20.01
CA THR A 172 -4.01 8.91 19.22
C THR A 172 -4.28 8.63 17.75
N ASP A 173 -3.67 7.57 17.21
CA ASP A 173 -3.59 7.28 15.78
C ASP A 173 -3.83 5.78 15.53
N ALA A 174 -4.97 5.25 16.01
CA ALA A 174 -5.33 3.84 15.88
C ALA A 174 -5.45 3.36 14.42
N GLY A 175 -5.21 2.08 14.14
CA GLY A 175 -5.41 1.51 12.81
C GLY A 175 -4.20 1.54 11.88
N LEU A 176 -3.04 2.00 12.37
CA LEU A 176 -1.80 2.05 11.60
C LEU A 176 -1.11 0.67 11.57
N PRO A 177 -0.81 0.09 10.38
CA PRO A 177 -0.23 -1.26 10.28
C PRO A 177 1.13 -1.40 10.95
N LEU A 178 2.11 -0.57 10.59
CA LEU A 178 3.49 -0.68 11.07
C LEU A 178 3.62 -0.46 12.60
N PRO A 179 3.06 0.59 13.21
CA PRO A 179 3.08 0.73 14.67
C PRO A 179 2.39 -0.44 15.40
N SER A 180 1.34 -1.00 14.80
CA SER A 180 0.64 -2.17 15.36
C SER A 180 1.53 -3.42 15.30
N LYS A 181 2.17 -3.71 14.15
CA LYS A 181 3.14 -4.80 14.00
C LYS A 181 4.31 -4.68 14.99
N LEU A 182 4.89 -3.48 15.10
CA LEU A 182 5.98 -3.23 16.05
C LEU A 182 5.55 -3.40 17.51
N LEU A 183 4.35 -2.93 17.88
CA LEU A 183 3.82 -3.14 19.23
C LEU A 183 3.61 -4.63 19.50
N LEU A 184 3.07 -5.37 18.54
CA LEU A 184 2.88 -6.82 18.66
C LEU A 184 4.22 -7.55 18.91
N GLY A 185 5.22 -7.30 18.05
CA GLY A 185 6.54 -7.92 18.21
C GLY A 185 7.21 -7.56 19.53
N ILE A 186 7.19 -6.29 19.94
CA ILE A 186 7.75 -5.83 21.22
C ILE A 186 6.98 -6.43 22.41
N ALA A 187 5.65 -6.51 22.33
CA ALA A 187 4.83 -7.08 23.39
C ALA A 187 5.08 -8.59 23.56
N LEU A 188 5.26 -9.34 22.47
CA LEU A 188 5.69 -10.74 22.51
C LEU A 188 7.09 -10.89 23.14
N LEU A 189 8.01 -9.97 22.86
CA LEU A 189 9.32 -9.92 23.50
C LEU A 189 9.25 -9.51 24.98
N ASN A 190 8.19 -8.84 25.43
CA ASN A 190 7.99 -8.45 26.83
C ASN A 190 7.07 -9.40 27.60
N ASN A 191 6.50 -10.42 26.95
CA ASN A 191 5.46 -11.27 27.53
C ASN A 191 4.27 -10.43 28.04
N ASP A 192 3.85 -9.44 27.25
CA ASP A 192 2.82 -8.45 27.59
C ASP A 192 1.54 -8.70 26.78
N GLY A 193 0.64 -9.49 27.36
CA GLY A 193 -0.60 -9.92 26.70
C GLY A 193 -1.56 -8.77 26.40
N ASP A 194 -1.66 -7.75 27.26
CA ASP A 194 -2.56 -6.62 27.04
C ASP A 194 -2.15 -5.84 25.78
N ASN A 195 -0.84 -5.61 25.60
CA ASN A 195 -0.33 -4.96 24.39
C ASN A 195 -0.35 -5.87 23.16
N VAL A 196 -0.26 -7.20 23.30
CA VAL A 196 -0.52 -8.14 22.19
C VAL A 196 -1.95 -7.96 21.66
N ILE A 197 -2.96 -7.96 22.53
CA ILE A 197 -4.36 -7.76 22.13
C ILE A 197 -4.54 -6.37 21.49
N LYS A 198 -4.01 -5.31 22.14
CA LYS A 198 -4.13 -3.93 21.65
C LYS A 198 -3.54 -3.77 20.25
N ALA A 199 -2.35 -4.33 20.03
CA ALA A 199 -1.67 -4.31 18.74
C ALA A 199 -2.48 -5.06 17.67
N TRP A 200 -2.95 -6.26 17.98
CA TRP A 200 -3.74 -7.09 17.08
C TRP A 200 -5.05 -6.40 16.67
N GLN A 201 -5.80 -5.85 17.62
CA GLN A 201 -7.02 -5.09 17.36
C GLN A 201 -6.75 -3.86 16.49
N SER A 202 -5.68 -3.11 16.79
CA SER A 202 -5.29 -1.95 16.00
C SER A 202 -4.93 -2.33 14.57
N TYR A 203 -4.17 -3.42 14.35
CA TYR A 203 -3.77 -3.86 13.01
C TYR A 203 -4.98 -4.17 12.12
N PHE A 204 -5.96 -4.90 12.67
CA PHE A 204 -7.18 -5.28 11.96
C PHE A 204 -8.29 -4.22 12.04
N GLN A 205 -8.04 -3.08 12.68
CA GLN A 205 -9.02 -1.99 12.88
C GLN A 205 -10.30 -2.43 13.62
N ILE A 206 -10.14 -3.37 14.56
CA ILE A 206 -11.22 -3.96 15.34
C ILE A 206 -11.45 -3.14 16.62
N GLN A 207 -12.70 -2.80 16.91
CA GLN A 207 -13.08 -2.14 18.16
C GLN A 207 -13.25 -3.13 19.31
N ASP A 208 -13.96 -4.24 19.07
CA ASP A 208 -14.27 -5.28 20.04
C ASP A 208 -13.76 -6.63 19.53
N ILE A 209 -12.89 -7.28 20.31
CA ILE A 209 -12.31 -8.59 19.97
C ILE A 209 -13.37 -9.70 19.87
N GLN A 210 -14.58 -9.48 20.41
CA GLN A 210 -15.71 -10.40 20.27
C GLN A 210 -16.48 -10.20 18.96
N GLN A 211 -16.30 -9.07 18.28
CA GLN A 211 -17.01 -8.69 17.04
C GLN A 211 -16.01 -8.58 15.88
N VAL A 212 -15.63 -9.73 15.34
CA VAL A 212 -14.62 -9.84 14.29
C VAL A 212 -15.16 -10.63 13.10
N SER A 213 -14.49 -10.52 11.95
CA SER A 213 -14.86 -11.32 10.77
C SER A 213 -14.76 -12.83 11.06
N PRO A 214 -15.47 -13.68 10.30
CA PRO A 214 -15.40 -15.13 10.48
C PRO A 214 -13.97 -15.69 10.49
N TYR A 215 -13.09 -15.18 9.63
CA TYR A 215 -11.67 -15.57 9.54
C TYR A 215 -10.87 -15.25 10.80
N LEU A 216 -11.22 -14.19 11.53
CA LEU A 216 -10.48 -13.74 12.71
C LEU A 216 -11.08 -14.23 14.03
N LYS A 217 -12.24 -14.89 14.01
CA LYS A 217 -12.99 -15.28 15.22
C LYS A 217 -12.23 -16.27 16.10
N ASP A 218 -11.67 -17.31 15.49
CA ASP A 218 -10.90 -18.32 16.21
C ASP A 218 -9.58 -17.77 16.80
N PRO A 219 -8.72 -17.05 16.04
CA PRO A 219 -7.54 -16.43 16.64
C PRO A 219 -7.88 -15.38 17.70
N ALA A 220 -8.93 -14.57 17.51
CA ALA A 220 -9.38 -13.60 18.52
C ALA A 220 -9.72 -14.28 19.85
N LYS A 221 -10.44 -15.41 19.81
CA LYS A 221 -10.78 -16.21 20.99
C LYS A 221 -9.52 -16.74 21.70
N LYS A 222 -8.57 -17.30 20.94
CA LYS A 222 -7.31 -17.85 21.49
C LYS A 222 -6.45 -16.75 22.10
N LEU A 223 -6.28 -15.62 21.43
CA LEU A 223 -5.55 -14.47 21.96
C LEU A 223 -6.19 -13.97 23.26
N ASN A 224 -7.51 -13.77 23.27
CA ASN A 224 -8.21 -13.30 24.47
C ASN A 224 -8.10 -14.29 25.65
N GLN A 225 -8.02 -15.60 25.37
CA GLN A 225 -7.80 -16.63 26.40
C GLN A 225 -6.39 -16.55 27.00
N ILE A 226 -5.36 -16.48 26.16
CA ILE A 226 -3.96 -16.60 26.59
C ILE A 226 -3.39 -15.29 27.10
N CYS A 227 -3.71 -14.18 26.44
CA CYS A 227 -3.12 -12.88 26.75
C CYS A 227 -3.71 -12.26 28.02
N LYS A 228 -4.90 -12.68 28.45
CA LYS A 228 -5.53 -12.19 29.67
C LYS A 228 -4.67 -12.54 30.89
N ASN A 229 -4.14 -11.51 31.55
CA ASN A 229 -3.22 -11.59 32.69
C ASN A 229 -1.81 -12.14 32.35
N TRP A 230 -1.45 -12.25 31.08
CA TRP A 230 -0.08 -12.58 30.70
C TRP A 230 0.80 -11.33 30.83
N ASN A 231 1.61 -11.26 31.89
CA ASN A 231 2.48 -10.12 32.16
C ASN A 231 3.85 -10.60 32.69
N GLY A 232 4.85 -10.62 31.81
CA GLY A 232 6.26 -10.92 32.11
C GLY A 232 6.60 -12.41 32.23
N ASN A 233 5.70 -13.23 32.77
CA ASN A 233 5.95 -14.67 32.99
C ASN A 233 6.01 -15.47 31.68
N THR A 234 6.87 -16.47 31.62
CA THR A 234 6.87 -17.45 30.52
C THR A 234 5.60 -18.31 30.58
N LEU A 235 4.92 -18.46 29.44
CA LEU A 235 3.75 -19.32 29.33
C LEU A 235 4.14 -20.81 29.44
N SER A 236 3.23 -21.66 29.90
CA SER A 236 3.40 -23.12 29.79
C SER A 236 3.45 -23.54 28.32
N VAL A 237 4.11 -24.65 28.00
CA VAL A 237 4.24 -25.15 26.61
C VAL A 237 2.88 -25.18 25.89
N SER A 238 1.84 -25.74 26.53
CA SER A 238 0.49 -25.76 25.95
C SER A 238 -0.07 -24.36 25.65
N ASN A 239 0.15 -23.36 26.51
CA ASN A 239 -0.26 -21.98 26.25
C ASN A 239 0.61 -21.30 25.18
N GLN A 240 1.90 -21.68 25.07
CA GLN A 240 2.75 -21.23 23.97
C GLN A 240 2.24 -21.75 22.63
N GLU A 241 1.81 -23.02 22.56
CA GLU A 241 1.22 -23.59 21.35
C GLU A 241 -0.08 -22.88 20.95
N VAL A 242 -0.96 -22.57 21.91
CA VAL A 242 -2.19 -21.81 21.63
C VAL A 242 -1.86 -20.41 21.11
N LEU A 243 -0.83 -19.74 21.66
CA LEU A 243 -0.39 -18.45 21.15
C LEU A 243 0.17 -18.55 19.73
N ILE A 244 1.02 -19.54 19.45
CA ILE A 244 1.58 -19.77 18.11
C ILE A 244 0.46 -20.06 17.11
N ASP A 245 -0.52 -20.89 17.48
CA ASP A 245 -1.70 -21.19 16.66
C ASP A 245 -2.56 -19.94 16.43
N ALA A 246 -2.66 -19.04 17.41
CA ALA A 246 -3.38 -17.77 17.25
C ALA A 246 -2.65 -16.79 16.32
N LEU A 247 -1.31 -16.71 16.42
CA LEU A 247 -0.47 -15.90 15.53
C LEU A 247 -0.54 -16.43 14.09
N SER A 248 -0.37 -17.74 13.88
CA SER A 248 -0.44 -18.37 12.55
C SER A 248 -1.85 -18.26 11.95
N SER A 249 -2.90 -18.45 12.74
CA SER A 249 -4.29 -18.26 12.29
C SER A 249 -4.60 -16.79 11.97
N SER A 250 -3.86 -15.84 12.55
CA SER A 250 -3.89 -14.41 12.21
C SER A 250 -2.88 -14.02 11.13
N ARG A 251 -2.14 -14.99 10.58
CA ARG A 251 -1.08 -14.83 9.56
C ARG A 251 0.16 -14.06 10.01
N PHE A 252 0.31 -13.81 11.32
CA PHE A 252 1.47 -13.16 11.92
C PHE A 252 2.69 -14.10 12.04
N TYR A 253 3.06 -14.74 10.93
CA TYR A 253 4.15 -15.71 10.90
C TYR A 253 5.50 -15.05 11.25
N GLU A 254 5.73 -13.80 10.88
CA GLU A 254 6.98 -13.06 11.13
C GLU A 254 7.42 -13.05 12.61
N PHE A 255 6.47 -13.14 13.55
CA PHE A 255 6.77 -13.07 14.99
C PHE A 255 7.01 -14.44 15.65
N ILE A 256 6.66 -15.54 14.97
CA ILE A 256 6.74 -16.89 15.56
C ILE A 256 8.19 -17.30 15.89
N PRO A 257 9.19 -17.18 14.99
CA PRO A 257 10.54 -17.69 15.24
C PRO A 257 11.23 -16.92 16.37
N VAL A 258 10.94 -15.62 16.43
CA VAL A 258 11.39 -14.72 17.50
C VAL A 258 10.87 -15.17 18.85
N TYR A 259 9.55 -15.39 18.92
CA TYR A 259 8.87 -15.76 20.15
C TYR A 259 9.36 -17.12 20.67
N VAL A 260 9.50 -18.09 19.76
CA VAL A 260 10.02 -19.44 20.08
C VAL A 260 11.44 -19.34 20.61
N LYS A 261 12.34 -18.66 19.89
CA LYS A 261 13.76 -18.52 20.27
C LYS A 261 13.96 -17.91 21.65
N LYS A 262 13.06 -17.01 22.07
CA LYS A 262 13.10 -16.38 23.40
C LYS A 262 12.61 -17.30 24.52
N ASN A 263 11.65 -18.19 24.26
CA ASN A 263 10.86 -18.82 25.33
C ASN A 263 10.99 -20.35 25.48
N CYS A 264 11.36 -21.11 24.43
CA CYS A 264 11.43 -22.58 24.54
C CYS A 264 12.27 -23.26 23.45
N ASP A 265 12.69 -24.50 23.73
CA ASP A 265 13.17 -25.46 22.72
C ASP A 265 11.99 -26.10 21.97
N GLU A 266 12.11 -26.25 20.65
CA GLU A 266 11.05 -26.71 19.74
C GLU A 266 10.65 -28.18 19.94
N SER A 267 11.51 -28.96 20.62
CA SER A 267 11.34 -30.39 20.85
C SER A 267 10.06 -30.76 21.61
N CYS A 268 9.50 -29.84 22.39
CA CYS A 268 8.31 -30.06 23.22
C CYS A 268 6.97 -29.78 22.53
N TYR A 269 6.99 -29.27 21.29
CA TYR A 269 5.77 -28.89 20.59
C TYR A 269 5.12 -30.07 19.84
N THR A 270 3.83 -29.95 19.56
CA THR A 270 3.10 -30.86 18.67
C THR A 270 3.57 -30.70 17.21
N PRO A 271 3.34 -31.72 16.35
CA PRO A 271 3.65 -31.61 14.92
C PRO A 271 3.05 -30.36 14.26
N LYS A 272 1.77 -30.05 14.52
CA LYS A 272 1.10 -28.87 13.98
C LYS A 272 1.82 -27.56 14.34
N THR A 273 2.22 -27.41 15.59
CA THR A 273 2.96 -26.21 16.04
C THR A 273 4.33 -26.13 15.36
N ARG A 274 5.05 -27.25 15.24
CA ARG A 274 6.33 -27.31 14.51
C ARG A 274 6.17 -26.98 13.02
N ASP A 275 5.09 -27.39 12.38
CA ASP A 275 4.80 -27.04 10.99
C ASP A 275 4.65 -25.53 10.82
N ALA A 276 3.93 -24.86 11.73
CA ALA A 276 3.80 -23.40 11.72
C ALA A 276 5.14 -22.66 11.93
N ILE A 277 6.00 -23.18 12.81
CA ILE A 277 7.36 -22.65 13.03
C ILE A 277 8.21 -22.83 11.78
N THR A 278 8.20 -24.04 11.21
CA THR A 278 8.96 -24.39 10.00
C THR A 278 8.53 -23.54 8.81
N TYR A 279 7.22 -23.36 8.62
CA TYR A 279 6.67 -22.50 7.58
C TYR A 279 7.10 -21.05 7.78
N SER A 280 7.03 -20.52 9.00
CA SER A 280 7.48 -19.16 9.29
C SER A 280 8.99 -18.95 8.99
N GLN A 281 9.84 -19.91 9.35
CA GLN A 281 11.26 -19.86 9.00
C GLN A 281 11.47 -19.86 7.48
N TYR A 282 10.73 -20.70 6.74
CA TYR A 282 10.72 -20.70 5.28
C TYR A 282 10.35 -19.31 4.72
N LEU A 283 9.32 -18.65 5.24
CA LEU A 283 8.90 -17.33 4.78
C LEU A 283 9.99 -16.27 4.96
N ASN A 284 10.67 -16.25 6.11
CA ASN A 284 11.75 -15.30 6.37
C ASN A 284 12.93 -15.49 5.41
N GLU A 285 13.25 -16.74 5.07
CA GLU A 285 14.31 -17.05 4.10
C GLU A 285 13.91 -16.66 2.67
N VAL A 286 12.66 -16.93 2.28
CA VAL A 286 12.09 -16.52 1.00
C VAL A 286 12.11 -15.00 0.86
N GLU A 287 11.59 -14.26 1.83
CA GLU A 287 11.59 -12.79 1.78
C GLU A 287 13.00 -12.24 1.59
N LYS A 288 13.98 -12.74 2.36
CA LYS A 288 15.36 -12.28 2.28
C LYS A 288 15.97 -12.51 0.89
N GLU A 289 15.84 -13.72 0.35
CA GLU A 289 16.41 -14.06 -0.96
C GLU A 289 15.67 -13.35 -2.10
N THR A 290 14.34 -13.24 -2.02
CA THR A 290 13.54 -12.48 -2.99
C THR A 290 13.95 -11.00 -3.01
N ASN A 291 14.16 -10.38 -1.84
CA ASN A 291 14.59 -8.99 -1.74
C ASN A 291 15.99 -8.76 -2.34
N GLU A 292 16.91 -9.72 -2.15
CA GLU A 292 18.24 -9.65 -2.78
C GLU A 292 18.17 -9.86 -4.29
N TYR A 293 17.37 -10.82 -4.75
CA TYR A 293 17.11 -11.01 -6.18
C TYR A 293 16.54 -9.73 -6.82
N TYR A 294 15.59 -9.06 -6.16
CA TYR A 294 15.05 -7.78 -6.63
C TYR A 294 16.07 -6.65 -6.63
N ARG A 295 16.97 -6.62 -5.65
CA ARG A 295 18.10 -5.68 -5.67
C ARG A 295 18.97 -5.89 -6.89
N LEU A 296 19.27 -7.15 -7.23
CA LEU A 296 20.06 -7.50 -8.40
C LEU A 296 19.35 -7.12 -9.72
N ILE A 297 18.02 -7.29 -9.82
CA ILE A 297 17.23 -6.80 -10.96
C ILE A 297 17.42 -5.28 -11.13
N ALA A 298 17.29 -4.52 -10.04
CA ALA A 298 17.36 -3.06 -10.08
C ALA A 298 18.70 -2.51 -10.58
N ILE A 299 19.77 -3.29 -10.47
CA ILE A 299 21.12 -2.94 -10.94
C ILE A 299 21.56 -3.76 -12.17
N ALA A 300 20.63 -4.46 -12.82
CA ALA A 300 20.87 -5.31 -14.00
C ALA A 300 21.96 -6.38 -13.80
N GLN A 301 21.93 -7.05 -12.65
CA GLN A 301 22.86 -8.13 -12.24
C GLN A 301 22.11 -9.40 -11.80
N GLU A 302 20.83 -9.51 -12.12
CA GLU A 302 20.01 -10.65 -11.75
C GLU A 302 20.45 -11.95 -12.43
N ASN A 303 20.15 -13.06 -11.77
CA ASN A 303 20.18 -14.38 -12.38
C ASN A 303 18.83 -15.06 -12.11
N GLU A 304 17.88 -14.83 -13.02
CA GLU A 304 16.51 -15.33 -12.91
C GLU A 304 16.47 -16.87 -12.78
N THR A 305 17.28 -17.59 -13.57
CA THR A 305 17.33 -19.06 -13.53
C THR A 305 17.78 -19.58 -12.16
N ALA A 306 18.85 -19.00 -11.60
CA ALA A 306 19.34 -19.40 -10.29
C ALA A 306 18.31 -19.13 -9.18
N TYR A 307 17.60 -18.00 -9.24
CA TYR A 307 16.54 -17.68 -8.29
C TYR A 307 15.35 -18.64 -8.39
N ILE A 308 14.90 -18.97 -9.61
CA ILE A 308 13.82 -19.95 -9.84
C ILE A 308 14.21 -21.32 -9.29
N GLU A 309 15.43 -21.79 -9.58
CA GLU A 309 15.93 -23.07 -9.07
C GLU A 309 16.01 -23.06 -7.55
N TRP A 310 16.53 -22.00 -6.95
CA TRP A 310 16.59 -21.83 -5.51
C TRP A 310 15.20 -21.89 -4.87
N LEU A 311 14.22 -21.13 -5.40
CA LEU A 311 12.86 -21.08 -4.86
C LEU A 311 12.18 -22.45 -4.93
N ASN A 312 12.30 -23.15 -6.06
CA ASN A 312 11.77 -24.51 -6.23
C ASN A 312 12.39 -25.49 -5.25
N ASN A 313 13.71 -25.44 -5.05
CA ASN A 313 14.39 -26.27 -4.08
C ASN A 313 13.95 -25.94 -2.66
N LYS A 314 13.71 -24.65 -2.35
CA LYS A 314 13.25 -24.21 -1.04
C LYS A 314 11.83 -24.66 -0.72
N ARG A 315 10.93 -24.66 -1.71
CA ARG A 315 9.57 -25.24 -1.62
C ARG A 315 9.61 -26.74 -1.33
N LYS A 316 10.47 -27.48 -2.05
CA LYS A 316 10.68 -28.93 -1.80
C LYS A 316 11.25 -29.20 -0.41
N GLU A 317 12.19 -28.37 0.05
CA GLU A 317 12.75 -28.49 1.41
C GLU A 317 11.66 -28.31 2.47
N LEU A 318 10.82 -27.29 2.34
CA LEU A 318 9.68 -27.08 3.22
C LEU A 318 8.72 -28.27 3.15
N TRP A 319 8.32 -28.70 1.96
CA TRP A 319 7.43 -29.85 1.76
C TRP A 319 7.91 -31.09 2.52
N ASN A 320 9.20 -31.42 2.43
CA ASN A 320 9.75 -32.60 3.10
C ASN A 320 9.81 -32.49 4.64
N LYS A 321 9.66 -31.29 5.20
CA LYS A 321 9.68 -31.04 6.65
C LYS A 321 8.30 -30.99 7.27
N LEU A 322 7.25 -30.77 6.48
CA LEU A 322 5.88 -30.63 6.97
C LEU A 322 5.28 -31.99 7.35
N SER A 323 4.56 -32.03 8.47
CA SER A 323 4.03 -33.31 8.98
C SER A 323 2.87 -33.87 8.15
N PHE A 324 2.07 -33.00 7.52
CA PHE A 324 0.90 -33.40 6.71
C PHE A 324 1.23 -33.83 5.28
N THR A 325 2.46 -33.60 4.81
CA THR A 325 2.93 -33.96 3.46
C THR A 325 3.75 -35.24 3.43
N ALA A 326 4.04 -35.85 4.59
CA ALA A 326 5.01 -36.93 4.74
C ALA A 326 4.73 -38.20 3.89
N GLN A 327 3.50 -38.38 3.40
CA GLN A 327 3.08 -39.51 2.57
C GLN A 327 2.85 -39.14 1.09
N ASN A 328 3.03 -37.87 0.73
CA ASN A 328 2.71 -37.34 -0.59
C ASN A 328 4.01 -36.96 -1.33
N GLU A 329 4.09 -37.29 -2.62
CA GLU A 329 5.16 -36.78 -3.48
C GLU A 329 5.00 -35.28 -3.71
N TYR A 330 6.12 -34.57 -3.83
CA TYR A 330 6.09 -33.14 -4.14
C TYR A 330 5.56 -32.90 -5.55
N SER A 331 4.52 -32.09 -5.67
CA SER A 331 4.17 -31.37 -6.89
C SER A 331 3.95 -29.89 -6.55
N GLU A 332 4.12 -29.02 -7.55
CA GLU A 332 3.90 -27.57 -7.32
C GLU A 332 2.43 -27.28 -7.04
N GLU A 333 1.52 -27.96 -7.73
CA GLU A 333 0.07 -27.83 -7.53
C GLU A 333 -0.34 -28.23 -6.10
N ASP A 334 0.15 -29.38 -5.63
CA ASP A 334 -0.12 -29.83 -4.26
C ASP A 334 0.56 -28.92 -3.23
N PHE A 335 1.78 -28.44 -3.50
CA PHE A 335 2.43 -27.46 -2.63
C PHE A 335 1.58 -26.21 -2.43
N LEU A 336 1.07 -25.62 -3.52
CA LEU A 336 0.22 -24.42 -3.46
C LEU A 336 -1.09 -24.72 -2.72
N LYS A 337 -1.74 -25.84 -3.04
CA LYS A 337 -3.00 -26.26 -2.41
C LYS A 337 -2.85 -26.47 -0.89
N GLU A 338 -1.86 -27.26 -0.49
CA GLU A 338 -1.69 -27.65 0.91
C GLU A 338 -1.18 -26.47 1.76
N THR A 339 -0.34 -25.59 1.22
CA THR A 339 0.07 -24.37 1.94
C THR A 339 -1.06 -23.34 2.02
N GLU A 340 -1.96 -23.27 1.05
CA GLU A 340 -3.19 -22.50 1.15
C GLU A 340 -4.10 -23.06 2.25
N GLU A 341 -4.34 -24.37 2.26
CA GLU A 341 -5.23 -25.03 3.22
C GLU A 341 -4.72 -24.89 4.67
N HIS A 342 -3.44 -25.17 4.90
CA HIS A 342 -2.87 -25.22 6.25
C HIS A 342 -2.36 -23.88 6.76
N PHE A 343 -1.92 -22.98 5.88
CA PHE A 343 -1.31 -21.70 6.27
C PHE A 343 -2.04 -20.47 5.73
N GLY A 344 -3.03 -20.65 4.86
CA GLY A 344 -3.68 -19.55 4.16
C GLY A 344 -2.79 -18.89 3.11
N ALA A 345 -1.73 -19.55 2.65
CA ALA A 345 -0.83 -19.01 1.64
C ALA A 345 -1.56 -18.76 0.32
N ARG A 346 -1.42 -17.57 -0.27
CA ARG A 346 -2.01 -17.24 -1.57
C ARG A 346 -1.09 -16.31 -2.33
N GLY A 347 -0.94 -16.56 -3.62
CA GLY A 347 0.04 -15.85 -4.42
C GLY A 347 0.23 -16.44 -5.80
N PHE A 348 1.24 -15.93 -6.50
CA PHE A 348 1.68 -16.45 -7.78
C PHE A 348 3.16 -16.16 -7.98
N THR A 349 3.74 -16.84 -8.96
CA THR A 349 5.03 -16.49 -9.54
C THR A 349 4.87 -16.19 -11.02
N GLY A 350 5.53 -15.14 -11.53
CA GLY A 350 5.43 -14.74 -12.93
C GLY A 350 5.62 -13.24 -13.11
N GLY A 351 5.12 -12.69 -14.22
CA GLY A 351 5.14 -11.25 -14.47
C GLY A 351 4.01 -10.50 -13.76
N THR A 352 4.12 -9.18 -13.73
CA THR A 352 3.10 -8.24 -13.26
C THR A 352 2.82 -7.21 -14.35
N GLY A 353 1.70 -6.48 -14.25
CA GLY A 353 1.33 -5.48 -15.28
C GLY A 353 2.40 -4.42 -15.56
N ASN A 354 3.28 -4.14 -14.59
CA ASN A 354 4.34 -3.13 -14.72
C ASN A 354 5.74 -3.72 -14.95
N TYR A 355 5.92 -5.04 -14.77
CA TYR A 355 7.23 -5.68 -14.91
C TYR A 355 7.06 -7.12 -15.39
N SER A 356 7.70 -7.46 -16.51
CA SER A 356 7.51 -8.75 -17.19
C SER A 356 8.43 -9.88 -16.73
N GLY A 357 9.46 -9.62 -15.93
CA GLY A 357 10.35 -10.66 -15.41
C GLY A 357 9.71 -11.50 -14.31
N TYR A 358 10.40 -12.58 -13.91
CA TYR A 358 9.90 -13.49 -12.87
C TYR A 358 9.87 -12.81 -11.50
N VAL A 359 8.69 -12.69 -10.90
CA VAL A 359 8.50 -12.16 -9.54
C VAL A 359 7.70 -13.12 -8.69
N LEU A 360 7.81 -12.98 -7.36
CA LEU A 360 6.95 -13.63 -6.38
C LEU A 360 5.95 -12.61 -5.85
N ALA A 361 4.67 -12.93 -5.93
CA ALA A 361 3.64 -12.32 -5.10
C ALA A 361 3.16 -13.41 -4.13
N LEU A 362 3.39 -13.25 -2.84
CA LEU A 362 3.01 -14.22 -1.81
C LEU A 362 2.57 -13.47 -0.56
N GLY A 363 1.35 -13.74 -0.13
CA GLY A 363 0.82 -13.30 1.14
C GLY A 363 -0.12 -14.35 1.69
N HIS A 364 -0.98 -13.93 2.61
CA HIS A 364 -1.86 -14.85 3.33
C HIS A 364 -3.29 -14.35 3.40
N ILE A 365 -4.24 -15.25 3.20
CA ILE A 365 -5.67 -14.99 3.28
C ILE A 365 -6.03 -14.59 4.71
N VAL A 366 -6.56 -13.37 4.86
CA VAL A 366 -7.08 -12.81 6.13
C VAL A 366 -8.58 -12.58 6.10
N ASN A 367 -9.18 -12.59 4.91
CA ASN A 367 -10.63 -12.65 4.73
C ASN A 367 -10.93 -13.30 3.37
N GLN A 368 -11.99 -14.09 3.30
CA GLN A 368 -12.51 -14.58 2.03
C GLN A 368 -14.02 -14.77 2.14
N GLU A 369 -14.75 -14.29 1.15
CA GLU A 369 -16.21 -14.33 1.15
C GLU A 369 -16.76 -14.51 -0.25
N LYS A 370 -17.94 -15.14 -0.36
CA LYS A 370 -18.69 -15.14 -1.61
C LYS A 370 -19.43 -13.82 -1.72
N ALA A 371 -18.97 -12.96 -2.61
CA ALA A 371 -19.63 -11.69 -2.89
C ALA A 371 -20.76 -11.93 -3.89
N LYS A 372 -21.97 -11.51 -3.51
CA LYS A 372 -23.11 -11.40 -4.42
C LYS A 372 -23.17 -9.98 -4.94
N VAL A 373 -23.11 -9.83 -6.25
CA VAL A 373 -23.33 -8.54 -6.90
C VAL A 373 -24.75 -8.49 -7.38
N GLU A 374 -25.48 -7.41 -7.07
CA GLU A 374 -26.82 -7.19 -7.57
C GLU A 374 -26.87 -5.84 -8.28
N GLN A 375 -26.99 -5.87 -9.61
CA GLN A 375 -27.16 -4.68 -10.44
C GLN A 375 -28.23 -4.95 -11.49
N TYR A 376 -29.27 -4.13 -11.53
CA TYR A 376 -30.33 -4.22 -12.53
C TYR A 376 -30.95 -5.63 -12.69
N GLY A 377 -31.05 -6.39 -11.58
CA GLY A 377 -31.59 -7.76 -11.57
C GLY A 377 -30.60 -8.87 -11.93
N TYR A 378 -29.36 -8.55 -12.30
CA TYR A 378 -28.29 -9.53 -12.53
C TYR A 378 -27.56 -9.87 -11.23
N GLN A 379 -27.27 -11.17 -11.04
CA GLN A 379 -26.72 -11.70 -9.78
C GLN A 379 -25.58 -12.70 -9.99
N PRO A 380 -24.39 -12.30 -10.48
CA PRO A 380 -23.22 -13.16 -10.44
C PRO A 380 -22.69 -13.30 -9.00
N GLU A 381 -21.99 -14.41 -8.78
CA GLU A 381 -21.24 -14.67 -7.54
C GLU A 381 -19.77 -14.80 -7.91
N PHE A 382 -18.89 -14.18 -7.12
CA PHE A 382 -17.45 -14.43 -7.17
C PHE A 382 -16.88 -14.52 -5.77
N THR A 383 -15.71 -15.14 -5.66
CA THR A 383 -14.97 -15.20 -4.41
C THR A 383 -14.17 -13.92 -4.24
N TYR A 384 -14.40 -13.18 -3.17
CA TYR A 384 -13.58 -12.05 -2.80
C TYR A 384 -12.59 -12.49 -1.74
N THR A 385 -11.30 -12.35 -2.03
CA THR A 385 -10.22 -12.76 -1.14
C THR A 385 -9.37 -11.56 -0.79
N GLN A 386 -9.18 -11.30 0.49
CA GLN A 386 -8.20 -10.34 0.99
C GLN A 386 -6.98 -11.09 1.49
N ILE A 387 -5.83 -10.75 0.92
CA ILE A 387 -4.53 -11.20 1.38
C ILE A 387 -3.81 -10.07 2.10
N ASP A 388 -3.01 -10.43 3.10
CA ASP A 388 -2.20 -9.53 3.91
C ASP A 388 -0.89 -10.25 4.29
N MET A 389 -0.04 -9.64 5.11
CA MET A 389 1.23 -10.23 5.56
C MET A 389 2.05 -10.74 4.37
N MET A 390 2.24 -9.84 3.40
CA MET A 390 2.94 -10.14 2.16
C MET A 390 4.41 -10.43 2.46
N VAL A 391 4.86 -11.61 2.06
CA VAL A 391 6.27 -12.04 2.02
C VAL A 391 6.96 -11.35 0.84
N SER A 392 6.23 -11.21 -0.28
CA SER A 392 6.62 -10.37 -1.40
C SER A 392 5.37 -9.91 -2.14
N ASN A 393 5.35 -8.67 -2.63
CA ASN A 393 4.28 -8.14 -3.48
C ASN A 393 4.81 -7.79 -4.89
N GLY A 394 5.80 -8.54 -5.36
CA GLY A 394 6.46 -8.34 -6.65
C GLY A 394 7.54 -7.26 -6.67
N PHE A 395 8.39 -7.31 -7.71
CA PHE A 395 9.53 -6.40 -7.88
C PHE A 395 9.12 -4.93 -7.90
N SER A 396 8.03 -4.58 -8.60
CA SER A 396 7.60 -3.18 -8.73
C SER A 396 7.18 -2.57 -7.38
N SER A 397 6.45 -3.33 -6.56
CA SER A 397 6.10 -2.91 -5.19
C SER A 397 7.33 -2.75 -4.30
N TRP A 398 8.27 -3.70 -4.38
CA TRP A 398 9.54 -3.65 -3.66
C TRP A 398 10.40 -2.44 -4.09
N PHE A 399 10.47 -2.19 -5.40
CA PHE A 399 11.28 -1.13 -5.99
C PHE A 399 10.74 0.24 -5.59
N TRP A 400 9.44 0.50 -5.70
CA TRP A 400 8.91 1.83 -5.39
C TRP A 400 8.78 2.11 -3.89
N GLU A 401 8.50 1.11 -3.03
CA GLU A 401 8.13 1.23 -1.60
C GLU A 401 6.88 2.05 -1.28
N HIS A 402 6.57 3.07 -2.07
CA HIS A 402 5.42 3.97 -1.90
C HIS A 402 4.27 3.67 -2.87
N LYS A 403 4.49 2.74 -3.80
CA LYS A 403 3.50 2.20 -4.75
C LYS A 403 3.57 0.68 -4.66
N ALA A 404 2.43 0.03 -4.72
CA ALA A 404 2.34 -1.41 -4.64
C ALA A 404 1.18 -1.94 -5.49
N ILE A 405 1.31 -3.18 -5.93
CA ILE A 405 0.23 -3.91 -6.61
C ILE A 405 -0.91 -4.09 -5.62
N GLY A 406 -2.09 -3.56 -5.96
CA GLY A 406 -3.27 -3.62 -5.10
C GLY A 406 -3.96 -4.98 -5.11
N GLY A 407 -3.82 -5.76 -6.17
CA GLY A 407 -4.55 -7.02 -6.30
C GLY A 407 -4.54 -7.54 -7.72
N TRP A 408 -5.26 -8.63 -7.94
CA TRP A 408 -5.47 -9.24 -9.25
C TRP A 408 -6.81 -9.99 -9.25
N ALA A 409 -7.31 -10.29 -10.43
CA ALA A 409 -8.55 -11.05 -10.60
C ALA A 409 -8.30 -12.29 -11.46
N THR A 410 -9.12 -13.30 -11.23
CA THR A 410 -9.31 -14.49 -12.06
C THR A 410 -10.78 -14.56 -12.47
N ASP A 411 -11.17 -15.54 -13.28
CA ASP A 411 -12.56 -15.68 -13.76
C ASP A 411 -13.61 -15.77 -12.64
N ASN A 412 -13.24 -16.30 -11.46
CA ASN A 412 -14.17 -16.56 -10.36
C ASN A 412 -13.74 -15.95 -9.02
N GLU A 413 -12.64 -15.20 -9.00
CA GLU A 413 -12.07 -14.66 -7.76
C GLU A 413 -11.41 -13.31 -7.97
N ILE A 414 -11.64 -12.40 -7.03
CA ILE A 414 -10.90 -11.14 -6.95
C ILE A 414 -10.06 -11.12 -5.68
N ILE A 415 -8.75 -10.98 -5.86
CA ILE A 415 -7.76 -10.96 -4.79
C ILE A 415 -7.29 -9.53 -4.56
N ARG A 416 -7.33 -9.08 -3.31
CA ARG A 416 -6.88 -7.75 -2.89
C ARG A 416 -5.78 -7.85 -1.83
N VAL A 417 -4.71 -7.11 -2.01
CA VAL A 417 -3.66 -6.91 -1.01
C VAL A 417 -4.11 -5.84 -0.02
N ARG A 418 -4.61 -6.27 1.15
CA ARG A 418 -5.24 -5.41 2.17
C ARG A 418 -4.38 -4.20 2.53
N GLU A 419 -3.10 -4.42 2.86
CA GLU A 419 -2.20 -3.38 3.37
C GLU A 419 -2.05 -2.18 2.42
N VAL A 420 -2.09 -2.41 1.10
CA VAL A 420 -1.99 -1.35 0.07
C VAL A 420 -3.14 -0.35 0.17
N TYR A 421 -4.32 -0.80 0.59
CA TYR A 421 -5.50 0.06 0.67
C TYR A 421 -5.71 0.71 2.03
N LEU A 422 -4.97 0.34 3.06
CA LEU A 422 -5.12 0.93 4.39
C LEU A 422 -4.70 2.41 4.41
N SER A 423 -3.79 2.81 3.52
CA SER A 423 -3.34 4.19 3.38
C SER A 423 -4.46 5.16 2.96
N GLY A 424 -5.42 4.72 2.15
CA GLY A 424 -6.53 5.54 1.65
C GLY A 424 -7.41 6.10 2.78
N PRO A 425 -8.05 5.25 3.60
CA PRO A 425 -8.82 5.67 4.76
C PRO A 425 -8.02 6.54 5.75
N ILE A 426 -6.74 6.20 5.99
CA ILE A 426 -5.86 6.96 6.89
C ILE A 426 -5.60 8.37 6.36
N ASN A 427 -5.32 8.52 5.06
CA ASN A 427 -5.09 9.83 4.45
C ASN A 427 -6.38 10.66 4.45
N ALA A 428 -7.53 10.04 4.18
CA ALA A 428 -8.83 10.70 4.25
C ALA A 428 -9.14 11.23 5.67
N TRP A 429 -8.86 10.42 6.69
CA TRP A 429 -8.98 10.83 8.09
C TRP A 429 -8.11 12.06 8.40
N LYS A 430 -6.87 12.08 7.91
CA LYS A 430 -5.95 13.22 8.08
C LYS A 430 -6.45 14.47 7.38
N THR A 431 -7.00 14.37 6.17
CA THR A 431 -7.64 15.51 5.49
C THR A 431 -8.76 16.13 6.33
N ALA A 432 -9.53 15.31 7.06
CA ALA A 432 -10.59 15.81 7.94
C ALA A 432 -10.07 16.43 9.25
N THR A 433 -9.04 15.83 9.86
CA THR A 433 -8.67 16.07 11.27
C THR A 433 -7.32 16.73 11.51
N ASP A 434 -6.36 16.63 10.58
CA ASP A 434 -5.05 17.26 10.70
C ASP A 434 -5.08 18.67 10.10
N SER A 435 -4.83 19.68 10.93
CA SER A 435 -4.90 21.09 10.52
C SER A 435 -3.91 21.50 9.42
N VAL A 436 -2.77 20.81 9.29
CA VAL A 436 -1.77 21.08 8.25
C VAL A 436 -2.23 20.47 6.93
N GLU A 437 -2.64 19.20 6.94
CA GLU A 437 -3.15 18.53 5.74
C GLU A 437 -4.46 19.14 5.23
N ARG A 438 -5.33 19.54 6.16
CA ARG A 438 -6.57 20.26 5.83
C ARG A 438 -6.28 21.59 5.14
N ARG A 439 -5.41 22.43 5.71
CA ARG A 439 -5.05 23.73 5.10
C ARG A 439 -4.41 23.59 3.71
N LYS A 440 -3.58 22.56 3.50
CA LYS A 440 -3.02 22.26 2.17
C LYS A 440 -4.13 21.95 1.16
N THR A 441 -5.11 21.14 1.56
CA THR A 441 -6.23 20.77 0.71
C THR A 441 -7.15 21.97 0.43
N GLU A 442 -7.50 22.73 1.47
CA GLU A 442 -8.31 23.94 1.35
C GLU A 442 -7.66 25.01 0.47
N LYS A 443 -6.32 25.15 0.51
CA LYS A 443 -5.59 26.04 -0.40
C LYS A 443 -5.82 25.65 -1.86
N ILE A 444 -5.64 24.38 -2.22
CA ILE A 444 -5.87 23.86 -3.59
C ILE A 444 -7.33 24.11 -4.01
N ILE A 445 -8.27 23.90 -3.10
CA ILE A 445 -9.70 24.13 -3.33
C ILE A 445 -9.97 25.62 -3.59
N ASN A 446 -9.46 26.52 -2.75
CA ASN A 446 -9.71 27.94 -2.90
C ASN A 446 -9.10 28.47 -4.20
N GLU A 447 -7.87 28.06 -4.53
CA GLU A 447 -7.24 28.38 -5.82
C GLU A 447 -8.09 27.91 -7.01
N PHE A 448 -8.76 26.76 -6.89
CA PHE A 448 -9.68 26.26 -7.90
C PHE A 448 -11.02 27.01 -7.95
N LEU A 449 -11.57 27.39 -6.81
CA LEU A 449 -12.85 28.10 -6.74
C LEU A 449 -12.74 29.55 -7.22
N ASP A 450 -11.60 30.20 -6.94
CA ASP A 450 -11.33 31.60 -7.25
C ASP A 450 -10.84 31.82 -8.68
N ASN A 451 -10.10 30.86 -9.25
CA ASN A 451 -9.52 31.01 -10.59
C ASN A 451 -10.39 30.43 -11.71
N SER A 452 -10.48 31.14 -12.82
CA SER A 452 -10.92 30.63 -14.12
C SER A 452 -9.71 30.27 -14.98
N THR A 453 -8.88 29.34 -14.53
CA THR A 453 -7.73 28.87 -15.32
C THR A 453 -8.21 28.08 -16.54
N GLU A 454 -7.64 28.34 -17.72
CA GLU A 454 -7.85 27.51 -18.92
C GLU A 454 -7.08 26.18 -18.84
N ASN A 455 -6.17 26.04 -17.87
CA ASN A 455 -5.40 24.82 -17.69
C ASN A 455 -6.30 23.68 -17.16
N GLN A 456 -6.65 22.76 -18.05
CA GLN A 456 -7.50 21.62 -17.75
C GLN A 456 -6.92 20.72 -16.65
N LEU A 457 -5.59 20.57 -16.57
CA LEU A 457 -4.94 19.73 -15.56
C LEU A 457 -5.05 20.35 -14.16
N GLU A 458 -4.86 21.66 -14.04
CA GLU A 458 -5.03 22.38 -12.77
C GLU A 458 -6.50 22.36 -12.33
N THR A 459 -7.42 22.61 -13.26
CA THR A 459 -8.87 22.53 -13.02
C THR A 459 -9.25 21.14 -12.52
N ALA A 460 -8.75 20.08 -13.16
CA ALA A 460 -9.01 18.69 -12.77
C ALA A 460 -8.50 18.37 -11.35
N LYS A 461 -7.29 18.83 -11.00
CA LYS A 461 -6.72 18.65 -9.65
C LYS A 461 -7.57 19.35 -8.59
N GLY A 462 -7.96 20.60 -8.85
CA GLY A 462 -8.83 21.39 -7.97
C GLY A 462 -10.21 20.77 -7.76
N LEU A 463 -10.85 20.39 -8.86
CA LEU A 463 -12.15 19.71 -8.85
C LEU A 463 -12.12 18.41 -8.06
N ALA A 464 -11.08 17.58 -8.29
CA ALA A 464 -10.89 16.34 -7.56
C ALA A 464 -10.71 16.56 -6.06
N ALA A 465 -9.89 17.55 -5.69
CA ALA A 465 -9.69 17.92 -4.30
C ALA A 465 -11.01 18.33 -3.64
N LYS A 466 -11.83 19.16 -4.31
CA LYS A 466 -13.14 19.58 -3.80
C LYS A 466 -14.11 18.42 -3.61
N LEU A 467 -14.32 17.60 -4.65
CA LEU A 467 -15.21 16.43 -4.61
C LEU A 467 -14.83 15.48 -3.46
N ARG A 468 -13.54 15.18 -3.34
CA ARG A 468 -13.01 14.30 -2.28
C ARG A 468 -13.17 14.92 -0.90
N PHE A 469 -12.85 16.20 -0.75
CA PHE A 469 -12.93 16.90 0.53
C PHE A 469 -14.36 16.96 1.07
N ASP A 470 -15.34 17.23 0.20
CA ASP A 470 -16.75 17.25 0.60
C ASP A 470 -17.22 15.87 1.06
N ALA A 471 -16.94 14.83 0.27
CA ALA A 471 -17.26 13.44 0.63
C ALA A 471 -16.66 13.03 1.98
N ILE A 472 -15.39 13.38 2.22
CA ILE A 472 -14.69 13.09 3.47
C ILE A 472 -15.30 13.85 4.65
N ASN A 473 -15.60 15.14 4.50
CA ASN A 473 -16.20 15.93 5.57
C ASN A 473 -17.62 15.46 5.89
N ASP A 474 -18.41 15.07 4.88
CA ASP A 474 -19.76 14.53 5.09
C ASP A 474 -19.71 13.21 5.86
N LEU A 475 -18.79 12.30 5.50
CA LEU A 475 -18.56 11.08 6.26
C LEU A 475 -18.15 11.38 7.71
N TYR A 476 -17.17 12.27 7.92
CA TYR A 476 -16.69 12.64 9.24
C TYR A 476 -17.81 13.23 10.10
N ASN A 477 -18.50 14.25 9.59
CA ASN A 477 -19.59 14.93 10.29
C ASN A 477 -20.77 14.00 10.57
N GLY A 478 -21.08 13.09 9.65
CA GLY A 478 -22.13 12.07 9.81
C GLY A 478 -21.81 11.02 10.88
N LEU A 479 -20.54 10.82 11.23
CA LEU A 479 -20.13 9.96 12.35
C LEU A 479 -20.07 10.74 13.66
N VAL A 480 -19.62 11.99 13.64
CA VAL A 480 -19.66 12.90 14.80
C VAL A 480 -21.10 13.12 15.27
N SER A 481 -22.07 13.26 14.35
CA SER A 481 -23.49 13.39 14.69
C SER A 481 -24.12 12.15 15.32
N LYS A 482 -23.39 11.03 15.37
CA LYS A 482 -23.75 9.80 16.10
C LYS A 482 -23.03 9.68 17.44
N ASP A 483 -22.56 10.80 17.99
CA ASP A 483 -21.85 10.90 19.27
C ASP A 483 -20.54 10.09 19.36
N LEU A 484 -19.94 9.76 18.21
CA LEU A 484 -18.63 9.11 18.17
C LEU A 484 -17.52 10.14 18.37
N SER A 485 -16.53 9.81 19.20
CA SER A 485 -15.34 10.65 19.43
C SER A 485 -14.06 9.83 19.60
N GLY A 486 -12.90 10.50 19.54
CA GLY A 486 -11.58 9.91 19.77
C GLY A 486 -11.30 8.66 18.93
N LYS A 487 -10.78 7.61 19.59
CA LYS A 487 -10.45 6.32 18.95
C LYS A 487 -11.67 5.66 18.28
N ALA A 488 -12.85 5.73 18.89
CA ALA A 488 -14.05 5.12 18.36
C ALA A 488 -14.50 5.78 17.05
N LEU A 489 -14.48 7.12 17.00
CA LEU A 489 -14.76 7.89 15.78
C LEU A 489 -13.77 7.53 14.66
N LYS A 490 -12.48 7.48 14.98
CA LYS A 490 -11.46 7.15 13.98
C LYS A 490 -11.66 5.76 13.38
N LEU A 491 -11.80 4.72 14.21
CA LEU A 491 -11.97 3.35 13.73
C LEU A 491 -13.28 3.20 12.92
N ALA A 492 -14.36 3.87 13.34
CA ALA A 492 -15.61 3.90 12.57
C ALA A 492 -15.44 4.62 11.22
N PHE A 493 -14.68 5.72 11.18
CA PHE A 493 -14.36 6.43 9.94
C PHE A 493 -13.55 5.55 8.98
N LEU A 494 -12.48 4.91 9.46
CA LEU A 494 -11.63 4.05 8.63
C LEU A 494 -12.45 2.89 8.04
N SER A 495 -13.24 2.22 8.88
CA SER A 495 -14.11 1.12 8.48
C SER A 495 -15.17 1.56 7.45
N LYS A 496 -15.85 2.71 7.67
CA LYS A 496 -16.86 3.21 6.73
C LYS A 496 -16.28 3.70 5.42
N TYR A 497 -15.12 4.35 5.44
CA TYR A 497 -14.43 4.73 4.21
C TYR A 497 -14.02 3.48 3.42
N GLU A 498 -13.46 2.46 4.07
CA GLU A 498 -13.12 1.21 3.40
C GLU A 498 -14.35 0.52 2.82
N GLN A 499 -15.45 0.48 3.56
CA GLN A 499 -16.74 -0.03 3.07
C GLN A 499 -17.19 0.71 1.80
N TYR A 500 -17.14 2.05 1.77
CA TYR A 500 -17.51 2.83 0.57
C TYR A 500 -16.65 2.44 -0.63
N ARG A 501 -15.34 2.28 -0.43
CA ARG A 501 -14.42 1.88 -1.49
C ARG A 501 -14.68 0.46 -1.96
N MET A 502 -14.92 -0.48 -1.05
CA MET A 502 -15.23 -1.87 -1.38
C MET A 502 -16.52 -1.97 -2.20
N GLU A 503 -17.59 -1.31 -1.75
CA GLU A 503 -18.88 -1.34 -2.45
C GLU A 503 -18.77 -0.72 -3.86
N ALA A 504 -18.05 0.38 -4.01
CA ALA A 504 -17.90 1.05 -5.31
C ALA A 504 -16.92 0.33 -6.24
N SER A 505 -15.66 0.15 -5.83
CA SER A 505 -14.62 -0.33 -6.74
C SER A 505 -14.58 -1.85 -6.86
N MET A 506 -15.07 -2.60 -5.89
CA MET A 506 -15.05 -4.07 -5.98
C MET A 506 -16.42 -4.60 -6.38
N LEU A 507 -17.45 -4.33 -5.57
CA LEU A 507 -18.76 -4.93 -5.81
C LEU A 507 -19.46 -4.31 -7.02
N ALA A 508 -19.37 -2.99 -7.19
CA ALA A 508 -20.03 -2.32 -8.31
C ALA A 508 -19.20 -2.37 -9.61
N HIS A 509 -17.93 -1.98 -9.57
CA HIS A 509 -17.08 -1.96 -10.77
C HIS A 509 -16.75 -3.38 -11.27
N GLU A 510 -16.03 -4.18 -10.49
CA GLU A 510 -15.62 -5.53 -10.93
C GLU A 510 -16.83 -6.44 -11.09
N GLY A 511 -17.84 -6.27 -10.24
CA GLY A 511 -19.12 -6.93 -10.39
C GLY A 511 -19.80 -6.70 -11.73
N ARG A 512 -19.64 -5.51 -12.33
CA ARG A 512 -20.15 -5.22 -13.67
C ARG A 512 -19.41 -6.01 -14.74
N HIS A 513 -18.09 -6.14 -14.62
CA HIS A 513 -17.32 -7.00 -15.54
C HIS A 513 -17.80 -8.45 -15.46
N SER A 514 -18.05 -8.97 -14.25
CA SER A 514 -18.61 -10.31 -14.07
C SER A 514 -20.02 -10.46 -14.63
N ILE A 515 -20.89 -9.44 -14.48
CA ILE A 515 -22.22 -9.44 -15.11
C ILE A 515 -22.07 -9.52 -16.63
N ASP A 516 -21.26 -8.64 -17.20
CA ASP A 516 -21.10 -8.55 -18.64
C ASP A 516 -20.50 -9.84 -19.23
N GLN A 517 -19.50 -10.43 -18.57
CA GLN A 517 -18.91 -11.72 -18.96
C GLN A 517 -19.91 -12.88 -18.89
N LYS A 518 -20.70 -12.95 -17.82
CA LYS A 518 -21.60 -14.08 -17.57
C LYS A 518 -22.85 -14.03 -18.45
N TYR A 519 -23.40 -12.84 -18.68
CA TYR A 519 -24.71 -12.67 -19.33
C TYR A 519 -24.62 -12.11 -20.75
N MET A 520 -23.45 -11.59 -21.17
CA MET A 520 -23.21 -11.05 -22.52
C MET A 520 -21.82 -11.51 -23.05
N PRO A 521 -21.50 -12.82 -23.03
CA PRO A 521 -20.14 -13.29 -23.31
C PRO A 521 -19.64 -12.91 -24.71
N GLU A 522 -20.50 -13.03 -25.74
CA GLU A 522 -20.12 -12.71 -27.12
C GLU A 522 -19.85 -11.21 -27.31
N GLU A 523 -20.70 -10.35 -26.75
CA GLU A 523 -20.49 -8.90 -26.81
C GLU A 523 -19.28 -8.49 -25.98
N PHE A 524 -19.12 -9.07 -24.78
CA PHE A 524 -18.00 -8.78 -23.90
C PHE A 524 -16.68 -9.08 -24.62
N GLU A 525 -16.54 -10.25 -25.24
CA GLU A 525 -15.36 -10.62 -26.03
C GLU A 525 -15.07 -9.63 -27.16
N GLY A 526 -16.11 -9.15 -27.85
CA GLY A 526 -15.99 -8.16 -28.92
C GLY A 526 -15.69 -6.72 -28.46
N TRP A 527 -15.90 -6.39 -27.18
CA TRP A 527 -15.67 -5.04 -26.67
C TRP A 527 -14.19 -4.74 -26.46
N SER A 528 -13.81 -3.49 -26.79
CA SER A 528 -12.50 -2.95 -26.40
C SER A 528 -12.40 -2.79 -24.89
N ASN A 529 -11.17 -2.75 -24.37
CA ASN A 529 -10.94 -2.50 -22.94
C ASN A 529 -11.59 -1.19 -22.47
N GLU A 530 -11.57 -0.14 -23.31
CA GLU A 530 -12.26 1.12 -23.00
C GLU A 530 -13.77 0.93 -22.76
N ILE A 531 -14.46 0.14 -23.60
CA ILE A 531 -15.91 -0.07 -23.46
C ILE A 531 -16.21 -0.83 -22.16
N ARG A 532 -15.44 -1.90 -21.90
CA ARG A 532 -15.58 -2.69 -20.66
C ARG A 532 -15.38 -1.80 -19.44
N GLU A 533 -14.29 -1.03 -19.41
CA GLU A 533 -13.98 -0.09 -18.34
C GLU A 533 -14.99 1.04 -18.17
N PHE A 534 -15.53 1.58 -19.27
CA PHE A 534 -16.57 2.60 -19.20
C PHE A 534 -17.83 2.06 -18.52
N ARG A 535 -18.27 0.85 -18.88
CA ARG A 535 -19.42 0.18 -18.24
C ARG A 535 -19.17 -0.10 -16.76
N GLY A 536 -17.98 -0.61 -16.42
CA GLY A 536 -17.57 -0.80 -15.02
C GLY A 536 -17.63 0.50 -14.21
N LYS A 537 -17.16 1.62 -14.78
CA LYS A 537 -17.18 2.94 -14.13
C LYS A 537 -18.57 3.54 -13.97
N LEU A 538 -19.48 3.29 -14.91
CA LEU A 538 -20.88 3.66 -14.73
C LEU A 538 -21.44 2.97 -13.48
N SER A 539 -21.31 1.64 -13.38
CA SER A 539 -21.73 0.89 -12.20
C SER A 539 -21.04 1.39 -10.92
N GLN A 540 -19.72 1.64 -10.98
CA GLN A 540 -18.94 2.17 -9.85
C GLN A 540 -19.57 3.45 -9.27
N ILE A 541 -20.02 4.38 -10.11
CA ILE A 541 -20.60 5.64 -9.64
C ILE A 541 -22.06 5.45 -9.22
N ILE A 542 -22.85 4.73 -10.01
CA ILE A 542 -24.29 4.55 -9.80
C ILE A 542 -24.57 3.84 -8.47
N PHE A 543 -23.80 2.80 -8.16
CA PHE A 543 -23.99 1.96 -6.98
C PHE A 543 -23.09 2.36 -5.81
N ALA A 544 -22.17 3.33 -5.97
CA ALA A 544 -21.36 3.83 -4.86
C ALA A 544 -22.22 4.45 -3.74
N PRO A 545 -21.91 4.20 -2.46
CA PRO A 545 -22.51 4.95 -1.35
C PRO A 545 -22.20 6.45 -1.43
N GLU A 546 -20.98 6.80 -1.83
CA GLU A 546 -20.49 8.17 -1.93
C GLU A 546 -19.86 8.42 -3.31
N PRO A 547 -20.66 8.76 -4.34
CA PRO A 547 -20.20 8.87 -5.71
C PRO A 547 -19.20 10.01 -5.97
N ARG A 548 -19.18 11.07 -5.14
CA ARG A 548 -18.16 12.14 -5.28
C ARG A 548 -16.75 11.62 -5.02
N LEU A 549 -16.62 10.64 -4.12
CA LEU A 549 -15.33 10.01 -3.82
C LEU A 549 -14.77 9.28 -5.05
N GLU A 550 -15.62 8.56 -5.79
CA GLU A 550 -15.22 7.84 -7.01
C GLU A 550 -14.90 8.80 -8.16
N LEU A 551 -15.77 9.79 -8.38
CA LEU A 551 -15.60 10.78 -9.44
C LEU A 551 -14.30 11.56 -9.28
N SER A 552 -13.86 11.82 -8.05
CA SER A 552 -12.59 12.51 -7.76
C SER A 552 -11.37 11.84 -8.39
N GLY A 553 -11.35 10.51 -8.51
CA GLY A 553 -10.23 9.77 -9.14
C GLY A 553 -10.30 9.76 -10.67
N MET A 554 -11.51 9.89 -11.21
CA MET A 554 -11.75 9.85 -12.65
C MET A 554 -11.42 11.19 -13.32
N VAL A 555 -11.75 12.31 -12.68
CA VAL A 555 -11.51 13.65 -13.24
C VAL A 555 -10.02 14.01 -13.36
N THR A 556 -9.14 13.43 -12.53
CA THR A 556 -7.68 13.68 -12.59
C THR A 556 -6.95 12.86 -13.65
N SER A 557 -7.64 11.87 -14.23
CA SER A 557 -7.00 10.80 -15.02
C SER A 557 -7.61 10.72 -16.41
N ILE A 558 -7.64 11.87 -17.10
CA ILE A 558 -8.29 12.07 -18.42
C ILE A 558 -7.32 12.33 -19.59
N ILE A 559 -6.01 12.40 -19.30
CA ILE A 559 -4.95 12.64 -20.30
C ILE A 559 -4.14 11.35 -20.48
N GLY A 560 -4.14 10.79 -21.70
CA GLY A 560 -3.45 9.55 -22.05
C GLY A 560 -4.27 8.65 -22.99
N ASP A 561 -3.67 7.56 -23.47
CA ASP A 561 -4.24 6.71 -24.54
C ASP A 561 -4.63 5.27 -24.10
N TYR A 562 -4.57 4.99 -22.81
CA TYR A 562 -4.90 3.68 -22.24
C TYR A 562 -6.40 3.52 -21.93
N GLY A 563 -6.92 2.28 -21.94
CA GLY A 563 -8.36 1.97 -21.83
C GLY A 563 -9.07 2.64 -20.65
N HIS A 564 -8.48 2.58 -19.44
CA HIS A 564 -9.08 3.25 -18.27
C HIS A 564 -9.13 4.78 -18.42
N ILE A 565 -8.12 5.41 -19.04
CA ILE A 565 -8.07 6.88 -19.21
C ILE A 565 -9.15 7.32 -20.20
N LYS A 566 -9.32 6.59 -21.31
CA LYS A 566 -10.40 6.85 -22.28
C LYS A 566 -11.77 6.68 -21.64
N ALA A 567 -11.95 5.63 -20.83
CA ALA A 567 -13.18 5.43 -20.06
C ALA A 567 -13.45 6.58 -19.06
N ASN A 568 -12.42 7.08 -18.36
CA ASN A 568 -12.58 8.25 -17.46
C ASN A 568 -13.01 9.50 -18.24
N LYS A 569 -12.42 9.73 -19.42
CA LYS A 569 -12.80 10.85 -20.26
C LYS A 569 -14.28 10.78 -20.65
N ARG A 570 -14.77 9.61 -21.05
CA ARG A 570 -16.19 9.39 -21.35
C ARG A 570 -17.10 9.64 -20.14
N ILE A 571 -16.69 9.23 -18.95
CA ILE A 571 -17.42 9.54 -17.70
C ILE A 571 -17.52 11.05 -17.47
N VAL A 572 -16.45 11.79 -17.74
CA VAL A 572 -16.44 13.25 -17.62
C VAL A 572 -17.32 13.91 -18.69
N ASP A 573 -17.24 13.44 -19.93
CA ASP A 573 -18.04 13.97 -21.04
C ASP A 573 -19.54 13.81 -20.77
N VAL A 574 -19.98 12.66 -20.26
CA VAL A 574 -21.37 12.42 -19.83
C VAL A 574 -21.84 13.44 -18.79
N ALA A 575 -21.03 13.72 -17.77
CA ALA A 575 -21.38 14.71 -16.75
C ALA A 575 -21.43 16.14 -17.31
N ILE A 576 -20.52 16.48 -18.22
CA ILE A 576 -20.51 17.79 -18.89
C ILE A 576 -21.78 18.01 -19.71
N GLU A 577 -22.20 17.01 -20.47
CA GLU A 577 -23.45 17.06 -21.27
C GLU A 577 -24.65 17.19 -20.35
N TRP A 578 -24.77 16.33 -19.34
CA TRP A 578 -25.88 16.37 -18.39
C TRP A 578 -26.01 17.70 -17.66
N ILE A 579 -24.89 18.30 -17.22
CA ILE A 579 -24.88 19.62 -16.57
C ILE A 579 -25.40 20.72 -17.49
N LYS A 580 -25.03 20.69 -18.78
CA LYS A 580 -25.49 21.69 -19.76
C LYS A 580 -27.00 21.60 -19.99
N GLU A 581 -27.56 20.39 -19.95
CA GLU A 581 -28.98 20.13 -20.17
C GLU A 581 -29.85 20.37 -18.93
N ASN A 582 -29.27 20.37 -17.73
CA ASN A 582 -30.01 20.45 -16.46
C ASN A 582 -29.58 21.65 -15.60
N LYS A 583 -29.05 22.72 -16.20
CA LYS A 583 -28.39 23.81 -15.48
C LYS A 583 -29.31 24.53 -14.48
N GLU A 584 -30.59 24.65 -14.79
CA GLU A 584 -31.63 25.23 -13.92
C GLU A 584 -31.89 24.42 -12.64
N HIS A 585 -31.48 23.15 -12.61
CA HIS A 585 -31.62 22.26 -11.46
C HIS A 585 -30.36 22.17 -10.59
N ILE A 586 -29.30 22.90 -10.95
CA ILE A 586 -28.00 22.86 -10.24
C ILE A 586 -27.87 24.12 -9.39
N SER A 587 -27.93 23.94 -8.07
CA SER A 587 -27.78 25.05 -7.11
C SER A 587 -26.39 25.69 -7.21
N GLY A 588 -26.36 27.01 -7.41
CA GLY A 588 -25.12 27.77 -7.52
C GLY A 588 -24.43 27.70 -8.89
N TYR A 589 -25.10 27.15 -9.92
CA TYR A 589 -24.56 27.11 -11.28
C TYR A 589 -24.30 28.53 -11.84
N SER A 590 -23.23 28.66 -12.61
CA SER A 590 -22.81 29.89 -13.29
C SER A 590 -22.51 29.63 -14.76
N ASP A 591 -23.16 30.37 -15.66
CA ASP A 591 -22.85 30.35 -17.10
C ASP A 591 -21.43 30.88 -17.41
N ASN A 592 -20.76 31.55 -16.46
CA ASN A 592 -19.41 32.10 -16.61
C ASN A 592 -18.29 31.08 -16.30
N LYS A 593 -18.64 29.86 -15.87
CA LYS A 593 -17.69 28.77 -15.57
C LYS A 593 -17.97 27.58 -16.48
N SER A 594 -16.94 26.81 -16.80
CA SER A 594 -17.12 25.59 -17.61
C SER A 594 -17.96 24.57 -16.84
N ALA A 595 -18.82 23.82 -17.54
CA ALA A 595 -19.59 22.72 -16.93
C ALA A 595 -18.66 21.73 -16.20
N PHE A 596 -17.47 21.45 -16.76
CA PHE A 596 -16.44 20.60 -16.13
C PHE A 596 -16.08 21.09 -14.72
N SER A 597 -15.76 22.39 -14.58
CA SER A 597 -15.38 22.98 -13.30
C SER A 597 -16.53 23.03 -12.28
N GLN A 598 -17.77 22.75 -12.70
CA GLN A 598 -18.97 22.83 -11.87
C GLN A 598 -19.52 21.45 -11.46
N LEU A 599 -18.84 20.35 -11.82
CA LEU A 599 -19.21 19.00 -11.38
C LEU A 599 -19.35 18.88 -9.86
N TYR A 600 -18.58 19.64 -9.07
CA TYR A 600 -18.65 19.62 -7.60
C TYR A 600 -19.97 20.16 -7.02
N LEU A 601 -20.79 20.85 -7.83
CA LEU A 601 -22.10 21.36 -7.41
C LEU A 601 -23.16 20.27 -7.40
N LEU A 602 -22.92 19.13 -8.07
CA LEU A 602 -23.88 18.05 -8.14
C LEU A 602 -24.00 17.33 -6.79
N THR A 603 -25.24 17.12 -6.35
CA THR A 603 -25.54 16.23 -5.22
C THR A 603 -25.26 14.77 -5.58
N ASN A 604 -25.07 13.91 -4.58
CA ASN A 604 -24.89 12.47 -4.80
C ASN A 604 -26.02 11.85 -5.66
N ASN A 605 -27.27 12.31 -5.48
CA ASN A 605 -28.40 11.82 -6.27
C ASN A 605 -28.33 12.30 -7.73
N GLN A 606 -27.98 13.56 -7.97
CA GLN A 606 -27.79 14.09 -9.32
C GLN A 606 -26.64 13.38 -10.05
N ILE A 607 -25.53 13.11 -9.34
CA ILE A 607 -24.42 12.34 -9.89
C ILE A 607 -24.89 10.94 -10.32
N LYS A 608 -25.60 10.21 -9.45
CA LYS A 608 -26.12 8.88 -9.79
C LYS A 608 -27.09 8.92 -10.96
N GLU A 609 -28.01 9.88 -10.97
CA GLU A 609 -29.00 10.02 -12.04
C GLU A 609 -28.36 10.30 -13.39
N CYS A 610 -27.38 11.22 -13.42
CA CYS A 610 -26.60 11.53 -14.62
C CYS A 610 -26.04 10.26 -15.30
N TYR A 611 -25.44 9.35 -14.52
CA TYR A 611 -24.84 8.15 -15.08
C TYR A 611 -25.84 7.02 -15.35
N LYS A 612 -26.93 6.93 -14.58
CA LYS A 612 -28.00 5.96 -14.83
C LYS A 612 -28.65 6.13 -16.20
N GLN A 613 -28.82 7.37 -16.66
CA GLN A 613 -29.48 7.68 -17.94
C GLN A 613 -28.72 7.14 -19.16
N VAL A 614 -27.41 6.93 -19.03
CA VAL A 614 -26.54 6.42 -20.10
C VAL A 614 -26.08 4.98 -19.87
N ASP A 615 -26.49 4.33 -18.77
CA ASP A 615 -26.10 2.95 -18.50
C ASP A 615 -26.93 1.99 -19.38
N PRO A 616 -26.30 1.21 -20.27
CA PRO A 616 -27.00 0.29 -21.15
C PRO A 616 -27.73 -0.87 -20.43
N LEU A 617 -27.45 -1.13 -19.14
CA LEU A 617 -28.20 -2.08 -18.32
C LEU A 617 -29.44 -1.49 -17.65
N ASN A 618 -29.55 -0.16 -17.58
CA ASN A 618 -30.69 0.52 -17.01
C ASN A 618 -31.81 0.60 -18.06
N LYS A 619 -32.61 -0.46 -18.19
CA LYS A 619 -33.73 -0.55 -19.13
C LYS A 619 -35.06 -0.81 -18.44
#